data_AF-A0A7C8HEU5-F1
#
_entry.id   AF-A0A7C8HEU5-F1
#
_cell.length_a   1.000
_cell.length_b   1.000
_cell.length_c   1.000
_cell.angle_alpha   90.00
_cell.angle_beta   90.00
_cell.angle_gamma   90.00
#
_symmetry.space_group_name_H-M   'P 1'
#
loop_
_entity.id
_entity.type
_entity.pdbx_description
1 polymer ?
#
loop_
_entity_poly.entity_id
_entity_poly.type
_entity_poly.pdbx_seq_one_letter_code
_entity_poly.pdbx_strand_id
1 'polypeptide(L)'
;MEDINVSKEISNNKSLFLKALKKGDLVTKLSFIIMGLGCILRGQIVKGLFYLALQVCFIVYILNSGWYYLSNLTTLGKFEQYQIWNEELQIYEYKPGDNSMLILLFGVVSLFIIAAIIVMYIKSVKQAYRCELLRKAGKKPSTFIEDVKDLFDKNFHMTLLTFPTIAVTLTIIMPLTFMILMAFTNFDRNHQPPGKLFTWVGFENFRNIIWTNPQMSTTFVGILIWTFIWAFFATFSNYILGMLLAIIINKKGIKFKGFWRTLFVLTVAVPQFVSLMLMSRVFQDQGIANVILQNLGLIKTPIKFLTDGDIAKILVILVNIWIGVPYTMLITSGILMNIPDDLYESAKIDGAGPVTAFIKITLPYMLFVTTPYLITQFVGNINNFNVIYLLTEGKPFSLSYYQAGETDLLVTWLYKLTVNEQNYSLASTIGIIIFLISASLSLIAYNRSASIQKEDTFQ
;
A
#
# COMPACT_ATOMS: atom_id res chain seq x y z
N MET A 1 -16.13 -31.43 39.87
CA MET A 1 -16.90 -30.26 39.38
C MET A 1 -16.04 -28.99 39.28
N GLU A 2 -15.14 -28.72 40.25
CA GLU A 2 -14.21 -27.57 40.21
C GLU A 2 -13.28 -27.54 38.98
N ASP A 3 -12.68 -28.67 38.58
CA ASP A 3 -11.78 -28.74 37.40
C ASP A 3 -12.44 -28.39 36.06
N ILE A 4 -13.75 -28.67 35.94
CA ILE A 4 -14.54 -28.35 34.73
C ILE A 4 -14.83 -26.84 34.66
N ASN A 5 -14.98 -26.18 35.81
CA ASN A 5 -15.16 -24.73 35.88
C ASN A 5 -13.85 -23.97 35.64
N VAL A 6 -12.72 -24.46 36.15
CA VAL A 6 -11.40 -23.82 35.91
C VAL A 6 -10.97 -23.93 34.45
N SER A 7 -11.17 -25.08 33.81
CA SER A 7 -10.87 -25.26 32.37
C SER A 7 -11.76 -24.39 31.46
N LYS A 8 -13.06 -24.25 31.78
CA LYS A 8 -13.97 -23.28 31.11
C LYS A 8 -13.59 -21.82 31.37
N GLU A 9 -13.07 -21.47 32.54
CA GLU A 9 -12.60 -20.11 32.82
C GLU A 9 -11.29 -19.77 32.09
N ILE A 10 -10.40 -20.73 31.91
CA ILE A 10 -9.13 -20.55 31.18
C ILE A 10 -9.36 -20.42 29.67
N SER A 11 -10.34 -21.14 29.11
CA SER A 11 -10.62 -21.11 27.66
C SER A 11 -11.22 -19.78 27.19
N ASN A 12 -11.94 -19.05 28.06
CA ASN A 12 -12.59 -17.78 27.69
C ASN A 12 -11.63 -16.57 27.79
N ASN A 13 -10.72 -16.47 26.82
CA ASN A 13 -9.61 -15.51 26.76
C ASN A 13 -10.03 -14.02 26.73
N LYS A 14 -11.24 -13.69 26.26
CA LYS A 14 -11.73 -12.29 26.18
C LYS A 14 -12.10 -11.72 27.56
N SER A 15 -12.68 -12.54 28.44
CA SER A 15 -13.13 -12.11 29.78
C SER A 15 -12.03 -12.12 30.87
N LEU A 16 -10.88 -12.71 30.55
CA LEU A 16 -9.86 -13.11 31.52
C LEU A 16 -9.19 -11.92 32.23
N PHE A 17 -9.04 -10.79 31.53
CA PHE A 17 -8.50 -9.53 32.11
C PHE A 17 -9.46 -8.89 33.12
N LEU A 18 -10.75 -8.78 32.76
CA LEU A 18 -11.78 -8.24 33.66
C LEU A 18 -12.00 -9.14 34.89
N LYS A 19 -11.88 -10.46 34.71
CA LYS A 19 -11.94 -11.42 35.81
C LYS A 19 -10.74 -11.31 36.74
N ALA A 20 -9.53 -11.09 36.20
CA ALA A 20 -8.33 -10.84 37.01
C ALA A 20 -8.51 -9.63 37.94
N LEU A 21 -9.19 -8.57 37.49
CA LEU A 21 -9.48 -7.40 38.31
C LEU A 21 -10.48 -7.71 39.45
N LYS A 22 -11.57 -8.44 39.14
CA LYS A 22 -12.68 -8.70 40.08
C LYS A 22 -12.40 -9.86 41.05
N LYS A 23 -11.74 -10.91 40.58
CA LYS A 23 -11.59 -12.19 41.30
C LYS A 23 -10.13 -12.57 41.61
N GLY A 24 -9.15 -11.80 41.12
CA GLY A 24 -7.74 -12.07 41.35
C GLY A 24 -7.33 -11.83 42.81
N ASP A 25 -6.40 -12.65 43.29
CA ASP A 25 -5.77 -12.44 44.59
C ASP A 25 -4.86 -11.19 44.61
N LEU A 26 -4.30 -10.86 45.78
CA LEU A 26 -3.44 -9.68 45.97
C LEU A 26 -2.25 -9.67 44.98
N VAL A 27 -1.68 -10.83 44.68
CA VAL A 27 -0.52 -10.99 43.79
C VAL A 27 -0.90 -10.75 42.32
N THR A 28 -2.08 -11.20 41.90
CA THR A 28 -2.64 -10.88 40.59
C THR A 28 -2.96 -9.39 40.47
N LYS A 29 -3.48 -8.77 41.54
CA LYS A 29 -3.74 -7.33 41.58
C LYS A 29 -2.45 -6.49 41.52
N LEU A 30 -1.38 -6.92 42.17
CA LEU A 30 -0.06 -6.27 42.05
C LEU A 30 0.49 -6.31 40.61
N SER A 31 0.07 -7.29 39.80
CA SER A 31 0.47 -7.37 38.38
C SER A 31 -0.14 -6.28 37.50
N PHE A 32 -1.14 -5.53 38.00
CA PHE A 32 -1.67 -4.33 37.34
C PHE A 32 -0.74 -3.11 37.54
N ILE A 33 0.10 -3.13 38.59
CA ILE A 33 1.04 -2.03 38.88
C ILE A 33 2.41 -2.38 38.31
N ILE A 34 2.89 -3.60 38.56
CA ILE A 34 4.19 -4.07 38.12
C ILE A 34 4.00 -5.26 37.18
N MET A 35 4.31 -5.06 35.91
CA MET A 35 4.27 -6.09 34.88
C MET A 35 5.18 -7.26 35.26
N GLY A 36 4.66 -8.49 35.08
CA GLY A 36 5.40 -9.72 35.36
C GLY A 36 5.48 -10.15 36.83
N LEU A 37 5.17 -9.29 37.81
CA LEU A 37 5.34 -9.61 39.24
C LEU A 37 4.55 -10.84 39.69
N GLY A 38 3.29 -10.98 39.27
CA GLY A 38 2.49 -12.17 39.57
C GLY A 38 2.93 -13.43 38.85
N CYS A 39 3.69 -13.32 37.75
CA CYS A 39 4.34 -14.47 37.11
C CYS A 39 5.59 -14.89 37.91
N ILE A 40 6.39 -13.92 38.37
CA ILE A 40 7.59 -14.17 39.19
C ILE A 40 7.22 -14.88 40.49
N LEU A 41 6.27 -14.33 41.25
CA LEU A 41 5.84 -14.89 42.54
C LEU A 41 5.16 -16.27 42.42
N ARG A 42 4.76 -16.68 41.20
CA ARG A 42 4.14 -17.98 40.94
C ARG A 42 5.08 -18.97 40.22
N GLY A 43 6.37 -18.66 40.10
CA GLY A 43 7.40 -19.57 39.58
C GLY A 43 7.75 -19.41 38.09
N GLN A 44 7.09 -18.51 37.35
CA GLN A 44 7.45 -18.17 35.97
C GLN A 44 8.42 -16.98 35.92
N ILE A 45 9.63 -17.19 36.45
CA ILE A 45 10.63 -16.12 36.66
C ILE A 45 11.06 -15.48 35.34
N VAL A 46 11.45 -16.27 34.34
CA VAL A 46 11.97 -15.76 33.05
C VAL A 46 10.96 -14.85 32.33
N LYS A 47 9.70 -15.31 32.20
CA LYS A 47 8.63 -14.51 31.59
C LYS A 47 8.30 -13.26 32.40
N GLY A 48 8.27 -13.40 33.72
CA GLY A 48 8.02 -12.29 34.62
C GLY A 48 9.09 -11.21 34.51
N LEU A 49 10.38 -11.58 34.49
CA LEU A 49 11.49 -10.67 34.28
C LEU A 49 11.45 -10.00 32.90
N PHE A 50 11.06 -10.72 31.85
CA PHE A 50 10.87 -10.13 30.52
C PHE A 50 9.80 -9.04 30.52
N TYR A 51 8.64 -9.29 31.12
CA TYR A 51 7.58 -8.27 31.23
C TYR A 51 7.99 -7.07 32.08
N LEU A 52 8.74 -7.30 33.16
CA LEU A 52 9.28 -6.24 34.01
C LEU A 52 10.32 -5.39 33.27
N ALA A 53 11.24 -6.03 32.53
CA ALA A 53 12.22 -5.33 31.70
C ALA A 53 11.56 -4.45 30.64
N LEU A 54 10.50 -4.95 29.98
CA LEU A 54 9.71 -4.15 29.03
C LEU A 54 9.09 -2.91 29.70
N GLN A 55 8.55 -3.04 30.91
CA GLN A 55 7.99 -1.91 31.65
C GLN A 55 9.07 -0.88 32.01
N VAL A 56 10.22 -1.33 32.49
CA VAL A 56 11.36 -0.45 32.84
C VAL A 56 11.87 0.29 31.60
N CYS A 57 12.12 -0.42 30.49
CA CYS A 57 12.55 0.19 29.23
C CYS A 57 11.55 1.24 28.73
N PHE A 58 10.25 0.95 28.84
CA PHE A 58 9.20 1.90 28.46
C PHE A 58 9.19 3.16 29.36
N ILE A 59 9.35 3.01 30.67
CA ILE A 59 9.44 4.15 31.60
C ILE A 59 10.66 5.01 31.27
N VAL A 60 11.83 4.38 31.09
CA VAL A 60 13.07 5.08 30.70
C VAL A 60 12.88 5.83 29.38
N TYR A 61 12.26 5.20 28.38
CA TYR A 61 11.95 5.83 27.11
C TYR A 61 11.05 7.07 27.26
N ILE A 62 9.95 6.94 28.01
CA ILE A 62 9.00 8.05 28.21
C ILE A 62 9.68 9.22 28.94
N LEU A 63 10.48 8.95 29.97
CA LEU A 63 11.18 9.98 30.73
C LEU A 63 12.27 10.70 29.92
N ASN A 64 13.00 9.97 29.08
CA ASN A 64 14.11 10.54 28.31
C ASN A 64 13.67 11.32 27.07
N SER A 65 12.65 10.83 26.35
CA SER A 65 12.29 11.41 25.03
C SER A 65 10.82 11.27 24.67
N GLY A 66 10.17 10.16 25.03
CA GLY A 66 8.80 9.89 24.63
C GLY A 66 7.81 10.97 25.09
N TRP A 67 7.95 11.49 26.31
CA TRP A 67 7.08 12.55 26.82
C TRP A 67 7.21 13.87 26.04
N TYR A 68 8.44 14.24 25.64
CA TYR A 68 8.67 15.45 24.85
C TYR A 68 7.96 15.38 23.50
N TYR A 69 8.04 14.25 22.80
CA TYR A 69 7.36 14.09 21.51
C TYR A 69 5.83 14.01 21.66
N LEU A 70 5.33 13.32 22.70
CA LEU A 70 3.90 13.19 22.94
C LEU A 70 3.24 14.51 23.35
N SER A 71 3.89 15.29 24.21
CA SER A 71 3.36 16.58 24.67
C SER A 71 3.36 17.65 23.58
N ASN A 72 4.34 17.60 22.66
CA ASN A 72 4.43 18.52 21.53
C ASN A 72 3.70 18.06 20.27
N LEU A 73 3.04 16.90 20.24
CA LEU A 73 2.24 16.46 19.08
C LEU A 73 1.14 17.46 18.72
N THR A 74 0.59 18.18 19.69
CA THR A 74 -0.49 19.16 19.47
C THR A 74 0.00 20.49 18.91
N THR A 75 1.23 20.92 19.25
CA THR A 75 1.77 22.21 18.78
C THR A 75 2.79 22.06 17.65
N LEU A 76 3.36 20.87 17.47
CA LEU A 76 4.43 20.54 16.52
C LEU A 76 5.69 21.39 16.70
N GLY A 77 6.01 21.71 17.95
CA GLY A 77 7.08 22.63 18.33
C GLY A 77 6.54 23.99 18.76
N LYS A 78 7.43 24.84 19.29
CA LYS A 78 7.09 26.21 19.74
C LYS A 78 8.15 27.21 19.31
N PHE A 79 9.41 26.80 19.19
CA PHE A 79 10.52 27.69 18.89
C PHE A 79 11.14 27.34 17.53
N GLU A 80 11.10 28.30 16.61
CA GLU A 80 11.83 28.20 15.35
C GLU A 80 13.34 28.38 15.56
N GLN A 81 14.13 28.01 14.57
CA GLN A 81 15.57 28.27 14.57
C GLN A 81 15.84 29.77 14.62
N TYR A 82 16.60 30.22 15.62
CA TYR A 82 16.92 31.63 15.81
C TYR A 82 18.43 31.88 15.73
N GLN A 83 18.78 33.07 15.26
CA GLN A 83 20.16 33.51 15.12
C GLN A 83 20.59 34.26 16.37
N ILE A 84 21.76 33.91 16.91
CA ILE A 84 22.42 34.65 17.98
C ILE A 84 23.73 35.19 17.42
N TRP A 85 23.98 36.48 17.63
CA TRP A 85 25.28 37.06 17.29
C TRP A 85 26.33 36.51 18.26
N ASN A 86 27.32 35.79 17.73
CA ASN A 86 28.43 35.29 18.53
C ASN A 86 29.54 36.34 18.54
N GLU A 87 29.71 37.02 19.68
CA GLU A 87 30.70 38.10 19.84
C GLU A 87 32.16 37.63 19.68
N GLU A 88 32.46 36.34 19.94
CA GLU A 88 33.82 35.80 19.79
C GLU A 88 34.18 35.48 18.34
N LEU A 89 33.22 34.95 17.58
CA LEU A 89 33.43 34.54 16.18
C LEU A 89 33.04 35.63 15.16
N GLN A 90 32.40 36.71 15.61
CA GLN A 90 31.90 37.81 14.76
C GLN A 90 31.00 37.32 13.61
N ILE A 91 30.27 36.23 13.85
CA ILE A 91 29.31 35.64 12.91
C ILE A 91 27.98 35.35 13.63
N TYR A 92 26.89 35.34 12.88
CA TYR A 92 25.61 34.83 13.37
C TYR A 92 25.69 33.30 13.50
N GLU A 93 25.48 32.81 14.71
CA GLU A 93 25.37 31.39 15.01
C GLU A 93 23.89 30.99 15.09
N TYR A 94 23.51 29.96 14.34
CA TYR A 94 22.14 29.46 14.35
C TYR A 94 21.99 28.42 15.45
N LYS A 95 21.16 28.71 16.47
CA LYS A 95 20.81 27.68 17.46
C LYS A 95 19.65 26.84 16.96
N PRO A 96 19.73 25.50 17.07
CA PRO A 96 18.65 24.62 16.62
C PRO A 96 17.39 24.90 17.44
N GLY A 97 16.29 25.20 16.74
CA GLY A 97 14.95 25.23 17.30
C GLY A 97 14.34 23.83 17.42
N ASP A 98 13.05 23.77 17.68
CA ASP A 98 12.28 22.53 17.60
C ASP A 98 12.24 22.01 16.15
N ASN A 99 11.94 20.73 15.96
CA ASN A 99 11.78 20.14 14.64
C ASN A 99 10.40 19.46 14.53
N SER A 100 9.45 20.14 13.89
CA SER A 100 8.08 19.64 13.70
C SER A 100 8.02 18.26 13.05
N MET A 101 8.91 17.96 12.10
CA MET A 101 8.95 16.67 11.41
C MET A 101 9.36 15.55 12.37
N LEU A 102 10.40 15.75 13.17
CA LEU A 102 10.85 14.77 14.16
C LEU A 102 9.83 14.60 15.28
N ILE A 103 9.19 15.70 15.73
CA ILE A 103 8.12 15.65 16.73
C ILE A 103 6.95 14.81 16.23
N LEU A 104 6.51 15.03 14.99
CA LEU A 104 5.42 14.26 14.41
C LEU A 104 5.82 12.78 14.22
N LEU A 105 7.02 12.51 13.68
CA LEU A 105 7.51 11.15 13.40
C LEU A 105 7.65 10.34 14.69
N PHE A 106 8.43 10.85 15.66
CA PHE A 106 8.65 10.14 16.92
C PHE A 106 7.44 10.19 17.84
N GLY A 107 6.53 11.16 17.67
CA GLY A 107 5.21 11.16 18.29
C GLY A 107 4.38 9.96 17.82
N VAL A 108 4.30 9.72 16.50
CA VAL A 108 3.63 8.52 15.95
C VAL A 108 4.30 7.24 16.43
N VAL A 109 5.64 7.15 16.36
CA VAL A 109 6.38 5.99 16.89
C VAL A 109 6.04 5.74 18.37
N SER A 110 5.98 6.80 19.18
CA SER A 110 5.61 6.71 20.60
C SER A 110 4.19 6.17 20.80
N LEU A 111 3.22 6.58 19.98
CA LEU A 111 1.85 6.03 20.03
C LEU A 111 1.81 4.53 19.73
N PHE A 112 2.59 4.07 18.75
CA PHE A 112 2.70 2.64 18.44
C PHE A 112 3.41 1.86 19.55
N ILE A 113 4.47 2.41 20.15
CA ILE A 113 5.14 1.82 21.32
C ILE A 113 4.16 1.71 22.49
N ILE A 114 3.38 2.76 22.77
CA ILE A 114 2.35 2.75 23.82
C ILE A 114 1.32 1.66 23.53
N ALA A 115 0.80 1.57 22.31
CA ALA A 115 -0.16 0.54 21.93
C ALA A 115 0.41 -0.89 22.09
N ALA A 116 1.67 -1.10 21.68
CA ALA A 116 2.36 -2.37 21.87
C ALA A 116 2.54 -2.71 23.35
N ILE A 117 2.94 -1.75 24.18
CA ILE A 117 3.08 -1.91 25.63
C ILE A 117 1.72 -2.20 26.29
N ILE A 118 0.63 -1.56 25.86
CA ILE A 118 -0.73 -1.86 26.36
C ILE A 118 -1.11 -3.30 26.05
N VAL A 119 -0.85 -3.78 24.83
CA VAL A 119 -1.11 -5.19 24.46
C VAL A 119 -0.28 -6.15 25.33
N MET A 120 1.00 -5.83 25.54
CA MET A 120 1.89 -6.64 26.38
C MET A 120 1.51 -6.60 27.85
N TYR A 121 1.04 -5.46 28.36
CA TYR A 121 0.50 -5.28 29.70
C TYR A 121 -0.74 -6.15 29.92
N ILE A 122 -1.70 -6.10 29.00
CA ILE A 122 -2.91 -6.95 29.05
C ILE A 122 -2.52 -8.43 29.04
N LYS A 123 -1.54 -8.83 28.20
CA LYS A 123 -1.03 -10.21 28.18
C LYS A 123 -0.36 -10.61 29.50
N SER A 124 0.46 -9.74 30.08
CA SER A 124 1.11 -9.95 31.39
C SER A 124 0.07 -10.20 32.50
N VAL A 125 -0.96 -9.37 32.61
CA VAL A 125 -2.02 -9.53 33.62
C VAL A 125 -2.83 -10.81 33.40
N LYS A 126 -3.20 -11.12 32.14
CA LYS A 126 -3.89 -12.38 31.81
C LYS A 126 -3.03 -13.59 32.18
N GLN A 127 -1.72 -13.53 31.95
CA GLN A 127 -0.80 -14.60 32.29
C GLN A 127 -0.70 -14.81 33.82
N ALA A 128 -0.64 -13.73 34.60
CA ALA A 128 -0.63 -13.81 36.06
C ALA A 128 -1.90 -14.49 36.62
N TYR A 129 -3.08 -14.14 36.09
CA TYR A 129 -4.34 -14.77 36.50
C TYR A 129 -4.47 -16.23 36.02
N ARG A 130 -3.95 -16.57 34.83
CA ARG A 130 -3.87 -17.98 34.39
C ARG A 130 -3.02 -18.82 35.34
N CYS A 131 -1.87 -18.29 35.77
CA CYS A 131 -1.02 -18.97 36.74
C CYS A 131 -1.71 -19.14 38.10
N GLU A 132 -2.55 -18.18 38.51
CA GLU A 132 -3.39 -18.31 39.71
C GLU A 132 -4.38 -19.47 39.60
N LEU A 133 -5.13 -19.53 38.51
CA LEU A 133 -6.14 -20.57 38.27
C LEU A 133 -5.51 -21.96 38.16
N LEU A 134 -4.37 -22.09 37.47
CA LEU A 134 -3.65 -23.35 37.37
C LEU A 134 -3.19 -23.86 38.73
N ARG A 135 -2.67 -22.96 39.58
CA ARG A 135 -2.23 -23.30 40.93
C ARG A 135 -3.39 -23.67 41.85
N LYS A 136 -4.56 -23.00 41.72
CA LYS A 136 -5.80 -23.37 42.41
C LYS A 136 -6.33 -24.74 41.99
N ALA A 137 -6.14 -25.13 40.73
CA ALA A 137 -6.46 -26.46 40.22
C ALA A 137 -5.36 -27.51 40.49
N GLY A 138 -4.36 -27.21 41.33
CA GLY A 138 -3.26 -28.13 41.64
C GLY A 138 -2.29 -28.41 40.48
N LYS A 139 -2.38 -27.69 39.36
CA LYS A 139 -1.50 -27.84 38.19
C LYS A 139 -0.31 -26.90 38.30
N LYS A 140 0.87 -27.38 37.91
CA LYS A 140 2.06 -26.51 37.80
C LYS A 140 1.91 -25.58 36.59
N PRO A 141 2.23 -24.28 36.72
CA PRO A 141 2.29 -23.39 35.58
C PRO A 141 3.38 -23.85 34.62
N SER A 142 3.16 -23.67 33.31
CA SER A 142 4.12 -24.06 32.28
C SER A 142 5.46 -23.34 32.47
N THR A 143 6.53 -24.04 32.14
CA THR A 143 7.89 -23.50 32.19
C THR A 143 8.16 -22.66 30.93
N PHE A 144 9.08 -21.69 30.96
CA PHE A 144 9.41 -20.88 29.77
C PHE A 144 9.81 -21.75 28.56
N ILE A 145 10.59 -22.80 28.79
CA ILE A 145 11.01 -23.74 27.74
C ILE A 145 9.81 -24.49 27.16
N GLU A 146 8.86 -24.92 27.99
CA GLU A 146 7.64 -25.60 27.54
C GLU A 146 6.75 -24.67 26.72
N ASP A 147 6.65 -23.40 27.13
CA ASP A 147 5.90 -22.39 26.38
C ASP A 147 6.53 -22.07 25.03
N VAL A 148 7.87 -22.01 24.96
CA VAL A 148 8.60 -21.85 23.69
C VAL A 148 8.38 -23.08 22.80
N LYS A 149 8.44 -24.29 23.37
CA LYS A 149 8.16 -25.52 22.63
C LYS A 149 6.73 -25.55 22.09
N ASP A 150 5.75 -25.15 22.90
CA ASP A 150 4.34 -25.05 22.50
C ASP A 150 4.10 -24.00 21.40
N LEU A 151 4.94 -22.96 21.29
CA LEU A 151 4.90 -21.99 20.20
C LEU A 151 5.38 -22.57 18.85
N PHE A 152 6.24 -23.58 18.86
CA PHE A 152 6.72 -24.26 17.65
C PHE A 152 5.93 -25.52 17.30
N ASP A 153 5.13 -26.04 18.24
CA ASP A 153 4.28 -27.22 18.05
C ASP A 153 2.80 -26.81 17.91
N LYS A 154 2.09 -26.62 19.03
CA LYS A 154 0.64 -26.35 19.06
C LYS A 154 0.23 -25.00 18.47
N ASN A 155 1.06 -23.97 18.66
CA ASN A 155 0.77 -22.59 18.27
C ASN A 155 1.68 -22.09 17.13
N PHE A 156 2.16 -23.00 16.28
CA PHE A 156 3.06 -22.65 15.17
C PHE A 156 2.51 -21.51 14.29
N HIS A 157 1.21 -21.50 14.02
CA HIS A 157 0.52 -20.44 13.29
C HIS A 157 0.72 -19.04 13.93
N MET A 158 0.73 -18.94 15.26
CA MET A 158 0.97 -17.66 15.95
C MET A 158 2.41 -17.20 15.77
N THR A 159 3.38 -18.11 15.92
CA THR A 159 4.80 -17.81 15.74
C THR A 159 5.09 -17.35 14.31
N LEU A 160 4.56 -18.09 13.34
CA LEU A 160 4.73 -17.79 11.92
C LEU A 160 4.12 -16.43 11.54
N LEU A 161 2.94 -16.10 12.06
CA LEU A 161 2.25 -14.83 11.74
C LEU A 161 2.76 -13.63 12.54
N THR A 162 3.43 -13.84 13.68
CA THR A 162 3.89 -12.72 14.53
C THR A 162 4.91 -11.83 13.80
N PHE A 163 5.91 -12.41 13.13
CA PHE A 163 6.93 -11.62 12.43
C PHE A 163 6.37 -10.82 11.24
N PRO A 164 5.60 -11.41 10.30
CA PRO A 164 4.96 -10.65 9.23
C PRO A 164 4.02 -9.56 9.75
N THR A 165 3.26 -9.83 10.82
CA THR A 165 2.33 -8.84 11.38
C THR A 165 3.07 -7.64 11.97
N ILE A 166 4.17 -7.88 12.68
CA ILE A 166 5.03 -6.80 13.20
C ILE A 166 5.63 -6.03 12.04
N ALA A 167 6.17 -6.72 11.03
CA ALA A 167 6.75 -6.09 9.85
C ALA A 167 5.73 -5.19 9.13
N VAL A 168 4.52 -5.68 8.85
CA VAL A 168 3.44 -4.91 8.24
C VAL A 168 3.07 -3.70 9.11
N THR A 169 2.99 -3.88 10.42
CA THR A 169 2.65 -2.78 11.33
C THR A 169 3.70 -1.67 11.31
N LEU A 170 4.98 -2.02 11.36
CA LEU A 170 6.09 -1.06 11.42
C LEU A 170 6.41 -0.43 10.06
N THR A 171 6.27 -1.17 8.96
CA THR A 171 6.69 -0.72 7.62
C THR A 171 5.55 -0.16 6.78
N ILE A 172 4.30 -0.51 7.09
CA ILE A 172 3.13 -0.06 6.33
C ILE A 172 2.25 0.83 7.21
N ILE A 173 1.73 0.31 8.32
CA ILE A 173 0.70 1.02 9.11
C ILE A 173 1.27 2.27 9.79
N MET A 174 2.48 2.19 10.35
CA MET A 174 3.11 3.34 11.02
C MET A 174 3.47 4.48 10.05
N PRO A 175 4.20 4.26 8.95
CA PRO A 175 4.44 5.32 7.95
C PRO A 175 3.15 5.86 7.33
N LEU A 176 2.15 5.01 7.13
CA LEU A 176 0.83 5.45 6.65
C LEU A 176 0.16 6.39 7.65
N THR A 177 0.25 6.11 8.96
CA THR A 177 -0.28 7.00 10.00
C THR A 177 0.43 8.34 9.99
N PHE A 178 1.77 8.34 9.85
CA PHE A 178 2.56 9.56 9.71
C PHE A 178 2.16 10.38 8.47
N MET A 179 2.02 9.73 7.30
CA MET A 179 1.51 10.35 6.07
C MET A 179 0.11 10.93 6.27
N ILE A 180 -0.80 10.18 6.89
CA ILE A 180 -2.16 10.66 7.15
C ILE A 180 -2.13 11.94 7.99
N LEU A 181 -1.32 11.98 9.05
CA LEU A 181 -1.21 13.17 9.89
C LEU A 181 -0.59 14.37 9.15
N MET A 182 0.42 14.16 8.30
CA MET A 182 1.01 15.24 7.50
C MET A 182 -0.02 15.94 6.60
N ALA A 183 -1.04 15.21 6.11
CA ALA A 183 -2.11 15.80 5.30
C ALA A 183 -2.94 16.88 6.02
N PHE A 184 -2.90 16.92 7.37
CA PHE A 184 -3.60 17.91 8.19
C PHE A 184 -2.69 19.05 8.67
N THR A 185 -1.49 19.17 8.11
CA THR A 185 -0.50 20.20 8.43
C THR A 185 -0.20 21.10 7.23
N ASN A 186 0.52 22.20 7.42
CA ASN A 186 1.07 23.02 6.34
C ASN A 186 2.53 22.64 6.00
N PHE A 187 2.91 21.35 6.10
CA PHE A 187 4.26 20.91 5.78
C PHE A 187 4.54 20.98 4.27
N ASP A 188 4.97 22.17 3.84
CA ASP A 188 5.28 22.53 2.46
C ASP A 188 6.66 23.19 2.35
N ARG A 189 7.06 23.57 1.14
CA ARG A 189 8.34 24.22 0.84
C ARG A 189 8.65 25.46 1.70
N ASN A 190 7.62 26.16 2.16
CA ASN A 190 7.78 27.37 2.97
C ASN A 190 7.92 27.08 4.47
N HIS A 191 7.62 25.86 4.91
CA HIS A 191 7.65 25.41 6.30
C HIS A 191 8.54 24.17 6.44
N GLN A 192 9.84 24.33 6.12
CA GLN A 192 10.82 23.24 6.19
C GLN A 192 11.59 23.25 7.53
N PRO A 193 11.39 22.24 8.40
CA PRO A 193 12.19 22.10 9.61
C PRO A 193 13.65 21.74 9.29
N PRO A 194 14.62 22.09 10.16
CA PRO A 194 14.46 22.80 11.44
C PRO A 194 14.32 24.32 11.30
N GLY A 195 14.46 24.87 10.09
CA GLY A 195 14.47 26.33 9.86
C GLY A 195 13.14 27.00 10.19
N LYS A 196 12.03 26.39 9.73
CA LYS A 196 10.67 26.84 10.03
C LYS A 196 9.82 25.68 10.52
N LEU A 197 8.91 25.96 11.45
CA LEU A 197 7.98 24.96 11.96
C LEU A 197 6.76 24.87 11.03
N PHE A 198 6.17 23.68 10.98
CA PHE A 198 4.84 23.50 10.39
C PHE A 198 3.83 23.22 11.51
N THR A 199 2.59 23.64 11.30
CA THR A 199 1.48 23.58 12.26
C THR A 199 0.30 22.81 11.69
N TRP A 200 -0.63 22.45 12.57
CA TRP A 200 -1.91 21.86 12.16
C TRP A 200 -2.80 22.89 11.47
N VAL A 201 -3.31 22.55 10.29
CA VAL A 201 -4.28 23.34 9.52
C VAL A 201 -5.63 22.63 9.36
N GLY A 202 -5.77 21.45 9.96
CA GLY A 202 -6.99 20.64 9.87
C GLY A 202 -7.28 20.26 8.43
N PHE A 203 -8.49 20.58 7.94
CA PHE A 203 -8.96 20.16 6.61
C PHE A 203 -8.64 21.14 5.48
N GLU A 204 -7.78 22.13 5.70
CA GLU A 204 -7.49 23.17 4.70
C GLU A 204 -6.96 22.59 3.39
N ASN A 205 -6.01 21.65 3.41
CA ASN A 205 -5.46 21.02 2.21
C ASN A 205 -6.54 20.30 1.37
N PHE A 206 -7.49 19.64 2.04
CA PHE A 206 -8.62 18.98 1.37
C PHE A 206 -9.56 20.00 0.73
N ARG A 207 -9.84 21.12 1.41
CA ARG A 207 -10.65 22.21 0.85
C ARG A 207 -9.96 22.87 -0.33
N ASN A 208 -8.65 23.06 -0.27
CA ASN A 208 -7.84 23.65 -1.34
C ASN A 208 -7.87 22.80 -2.61
N ILE A 209 -7.72 21.48 -2.49
CA ILE A 209 -7.80 20.56 -3.65
C ILE A 209 -9.20 20.53 -4.27
N ILE A 210 -10.27 20.66 -3.49
CA ILE A 210 -11.62 20.43 -4.03
C ILE A 210 -12.29 21.75 -4.46
N TRP A 211 -12.19 22.81 -3.65
CA TRP A 211 -13.02 24.02 -3.79
C TRP A 211 -12.26 25.34 -3.76
N THR A 212 -11.31 25.50 -2.83
CA THR A 212 -10.79 26.84 -2.47
C THR A 212 -9.74 27.35 -3.45
N ASN A 213 -8.91 26.47 -4.02
CA ASN A 213 -7.90 26.85 -5.00
C ASN A 213 -8.33 26.37 -6.40
N PRO A 214 -8.72 27.28 -7.32
CA PRO A 214 -9.21 26.90 -8.65
C PRO A 214 -8.19 26.11 -9.48
N GLN A 215 -6.89 26.45 -9.37
CA GLN A 215 -5.84 25.77 -10.12
C GLN A 215 -5.63 24.35 -9.59
N MET A 216 -5.55 24.17 -8.25
CA MET A 216 -5.43 22.84 -7.64
C MET A 216 -6.66 21.97 -7.93
N SER A 217 -7.87 22.54 -7.88
CA SER A 217 -9.11 21.81 -8.19
C SER A 217 -9.18 21.38 -9.65
N THR A 218 -8.83 22.27 -10.59
CA THR A 218 -8.72 21.93 -12.02
C THR A 218 -7.69 20.83 -12.25
N THR A 219 -6.54 20.91 -11.56
CA THR A 219 -5.47 19.90 -11.64
C THR A 219 -5.95 18.56 -11.12
N PHE A 220 -6.54 18.53 -9.93
CA PHE A 220 -7.01 17.32 -9.28
C PHE A 220 -8.08 16.62 -10.13
N VAL A 221 -9.09 17.35 -10.60
CA VAL A 221 -10.15 16.78 -11.43
C VAL A 221 -9.61 16.29 -12.77
N GLY A 222 -8.75 17.07 -13.43
CA GLY A 222 -8.12 16.69 -14.71
C GLY A 222 -7.29 15.41 -14.58
N ILE A 223 -6.42 15.34 -13.57
CA ILE A 223 -5.57 14.18 -13.30
C ILE A 223 -6.40 12.98 -12.82
N LEU A 224 -7.45 13.19 -12.03
CA LEU A 224 -8.35 12.13 -11.57
C LEU A 224 -9.06 11.47 -12.77
N ILE A 225 -9.63 12.28 -13.67
CA ILE A 225 -10.29 11.80 -14.88
C ILE A 225 -9.28 11.04 -15.75
N TRP A 226 -8.11 11.62 -16.00
CA TRP A 226 -7.06 10.96 -16.75
C TRP A 226 -6.62 9.65 -16.09
N THR A 227 -6.49 9.61 -14.76
CA THR A 227 -6.12 8.40 -14.02
C THR A 227 -7.12 7.26 -14.25
N PHE A 228 -8.42 7.56 -14.30
CA PHE A 228 -9.44 6.56 -14.62
C PHE A 228 -9.45 6.15 -16.09
N ILE A 229 -9.28 7.11 -17.01
CA ILE A 229 -9.16 6.82 -18.45
C ILE A 229 -7.96 5.90 -18.69
N TRP A 230 -6.80 6.26 -18.13
CA TRP A 230 -5.59 5.46 -18.13
C TRP A 230 -5.85 4.07 -17.55
N ALA A 231 -6.38 3.96 -16.33
CA ALA A 231 -6.60 2.67 -15.68
C ALA A 231 -7.54 1.77 -16.49
N PHE A 232 -8.57 2.35 -17.11
CA PHE A 232 -9.48 1.65 -18.00
C PHE A 232 -8.74 1.12 -19.23
N PHE A 233 -8.09 1.98 -20.01
CA PHE A 233 -7.40 1.55 -21.22
C PHE A 233 -6.25 0.61 -20.90
N ALA A 234 -5.42 0.91 -19.90
CA ALA A 234 -4.30 0.06 -19.47
C ALA A 234 -4.75 -1.34 -19.04
N THR A 235 -5.94 -1.48 -18.46
CA THR A 235 -6.46 -2.79 -18.02
C THR A 235 -7.13 -3.53 -19.18
N PHE A 236 -8.15 -2.91 -19.79
CA PHE A 236 -9.03 -3.61 -20.72
C PHE A 236 -8.40 -3.81 -22.10
N SER A 237 -7.58 -2.86 -22.58
CA SER A 237 -6.89 -3.05 -23.87
C SER A 237 -5.86 -4.18 -23.79
N ASN A 238 -5.03 -4.21 -22.73
CA ASN A 238 -4.08 -5.30 -22.51
C ASN A 238 -4.79 -6.65 -22.33
N TYR A 239 -5.90 -6.66 -21.59
CA TYR A 239 -6.68 -7.87 -21.38
C TYR A 239 -7.28 -8.43 -22.67
N ILE A 240 -7.99 -7.59 -23.42
CA ILE A 240 -8.66 -8.01 -24.66
C ILE A 240 -7.61 -8.38 -25.71
N LEU A 241 -6.61 -7.53 -25.95
CA LEU A 241 -5.60 -7.78 -26.98
C LEU A 241 -4.69 -8.96 -26.62
N GLY A 242 -4.34 -9.13 -25.34
CA GLY A 242 -3.61 -10.30 -24.84
C GLY A 242 -4.37 -11.60 -25.04
N MET A 243 -5.67 -11.61 -24.73
CA MET A 243 -6.54 -12.77 -24.95
C MET A 243 -6.70 -13.08 -26.44
N LEU A 244 -6.94 -12.07 -27.28
CA LEU A 244 -7.03 -12.25 -28.73
C LEU A 244 -5.73 -12.84 -29.29
N LEU A 245 -4.57 -12.33 -28.84
CA LEU A 245 -3.28 -12.86 -29.23
C LEU A 245 -3.10 -14.32 -28.78
N ALA A 246 -3.51 -14.65 -27.55
CA ALA A 246 -3.49 -16.02 -27.04
C ALA A 246 -4.35 -16.95 -27.90
N ILE A 247 -5.57 -16.54 -28.24
CA ILE A 247 -6.48 -17.31 -29.11
C ILE A 247 -5.84 -17.53 -30.49
N ILE A 248 -5.26 -16.49 -31.09
CA ILE A 248 -4.62 -16.56 -32.41
C ILE A 248 -3.46 -17.56 -32.39
N ILE A 249 -2.54 -17.47 -31.43
CA ILE A 249 -1.37 -18.36 -31.34
C ILE A 249 -1.79 -19.81 -31.09
N ASN A 250 -2.83 -20.02 -30.27
CA ASN A 250 -3.27 -21.36 -29.91
C ASN A 250 -4.22 -22.01 -30.93
N LYS A 251 -4.75 -21.24 -31.91
CA LYS A 251 -5.67 -21.74 -32.93
C LYS A 251 -5.13 -22.97 -33.67
N LYS A 252 -6.03 -23.92 -33.97
CA LYS A 252 -5.74 -25.07 -34.84
C LYS A 252 -5.32 -24.56 -36.23
N GLY A 253 -4.15 -24.99 -36.73
CA GLY A 253 -3.59 -24.59 -38.03
C GLY A 253 -2.38 -23.64 -37.99
N ILE A 254 -2.11 -22.99 -36.85
CA ILE A 254 -0.89 -22.17 -36.71
C ILE A 254 0.33 -23.09 -36.54
N LYS A 255 1.31 -22.93 -37.45
CA LYS A 255 2.62 -23.59 -37.39
C LYS A 255 3.59 -22.77 -36.54
N PHE A 256 4.60 -23.43 -35.97
CA PHE A 256 5.65 -22.80 -35.16
C PHE A 256 5.12 -22.00 -33.94
N LYS A 257 4.12 -22.53 -33.24
CA LYS A 257 3.52 -21.88 -32.05
C LYS A 257 4.57 -21.45 -31.01
N GLY A 258 5.60 -22.27 -30.81
CA GLY A 258 6.72 -21.95 -29.92
C GLY A 258 7.50 -20.71 -30.32
N PHE A 259 7.74 -20.50 -31.63
CA PHE A 259 8.40 -19.29 -32.14
C PHE A 259 7.55 -18.04 -31.86
N TRP A 260 6.27 -18.05 -32.24
CA TRP A 260 5.37 -16.90 -32.03
C TRP A 260 5.24 -16.55 -30.55
N ARG A 261 5.05 -17.56 -29.69
CA ARG A 261 5.00 -17.36 -28.24
C ARG A 261 6.31 -16.75 -27.73
N THR A 262 7.46 -17.28 -28.15
CA THR A 262 8.78 -16.77 -27.72
C THR A 262 9.02 -15.33 -28.17
N LEU A 263 8.62 -14.98 -29.40
CA LEU A 263 8.77 -13.64 -29.97
C LEU A 263 8.05 -12.59 -29.11
N PHE A 264 6.79 -12.85 -28.72
CA PHE A 264 6.05 -11.93 -27.86
C PHE A 264 6.53 -11.96 -26.42
N VAL A 265 6.90 -13.11 -25.87
CA VAL A 265 7.44 -13.23 -24.51
C VAL A 265 8.79 -12.51 -24.37
N LEU A 266 9.54 -12.33 -25.46
CA LEU A 266 10.81 -11.59 -25.44
C LEU A 266 10.63 -10.15 -24.94
N THR A 267 9.49 -9.50 -25.20
CA THR A 267 9.23 -8.14 -24.69
C THR A 267 9.10 -8.10 -23.16
N VAL A 268 8.69 -9.22 -22.56
CA VAL A 268 8.57 -9.43 -21.11
C VAL A 268 9.94 -9.75 -20.49
N ALA A 269 10.80 -10.43 -21.23
CA ALA A 269 12.14 -10.80 -20.75
C ALA A 269 13.05 -9.58 -20.54
N VAL A 270 12.82 -8.50 -21.29
CA VAL A 270 13.52 -7.22 -21.09
C VAL A 270 12.89 -6.50 -19.88
N PRO A 271 13.69 -6.03 -18.91
CA PRO A 271 13.15 -5.28 -17.77
C PRO A 271 12.33 -4.07 -18.23
N GLN A 272 11.13 -3.92 -17.66
CA GLN A 272 10.16 -2.90 -18.09
C GLN A 272 10.75 -1.48 -18.09
N PHE A 273 11.57 -1.13 -17.09
CA PHE A 273 12.16 0.20 -17.01
C PHE A 273 13.08 0.51 -18.19
N VAL A 274 13.85 -0.47 -18.68
CA VAL A 274 14.74 -0.30 -19.84
C VAL A 274 13.92 -0.01 -21.09
N SER A 275 12.86 -0.80 -21.30
CA SER A 275 11.93 -0.64 -22.41
C SER A 275 11.26 0.73 -22.41
N LEU A 276 10.78 1.21 -21.26
CA LEU A 276 10.14 2.51 -21.13
C LEU A 276 11.10 3.67 -21.37
N MET A 277 12.30 3.62 -20.78
CA MET A 277 13.32 4.66 -20.98
C MET A 277 13.81 4.70 -22.42
N LEU A 278 13.96 3.54 -23.07
CA LEU A 278 14.28 3.47 -24.50
C LEU A 278 13.17 4.12 -25.34
N MET A 279 11.91 3.77 -25.08
CA MET A 279 10.77 4.36 -25.79
C MET A 279 10.68 5.87 -25.58
N SER A 280 10.97 6.36 -24.37
CA SER A 280 11.06 7.80 -24.10
C SER A 280 12.05 8.50 -25.03
N ARG A 281 13.21 7.87 -25.32
CA ARG A 281 14.19 8.41 -26.29
C ARG A 281 13.75 8.27 -27.75
N VAL A 282 13.14 7.14 -28.10
CA VAL A 282 12.65 6.86 -29.45
C VAL A 282 11.61 7.90 -29.90
N PHE A 283 10.73 8.30 -28.97
CA PHE A 283 9.62 9.21 -29.22
C PHE A 283 9.91 10.68 -28.88
N GLN A 284 11.17 11.07 -28.66
CA GLN A 284 11.52 12.49 -28.62
C GLN A 284 11.25 13.16 -29.97
N ASP A 285 11.11 14.49 -29.96
CA ASP A 285 10.87 15.27 -31.20
C ASP A 285 11.97 15.01 -32.25
N GLN A 286 13.22 14.86 -31.81
CA GLN A 286 14.37 14.47 -32.64
C GLN A 286 14.71 12.97 -32.56
N GLY A 287 13.80 12.17 -32.02
CA GLY A 287 13.94 10.74 -31.84
C GLY A 287 13.80 9.95 -33.13
N ILE A 288 14.26 8.69 -33.09
CA ILE A 288 14.30 7.82 -34.26
C ILE A 288 12.92 7.57 -34.89
N ALA A 289 11.83 7.63 -34.11
CA ALA A 289 10.48 7.47 -34.64
C ALA A 289 10.17 8.56 -35.67
N ASN A 290 10.42 9.83 -35.34
CA ASN A 290 10.21 10.95 -36.26
C ASN A 290 11.16 10.89 -37.45
N VAL A 291 12.43 10.53 -37.24
CA VAL A 291 13.43 10.38 -38.31
C VAL A 291 12.98 9.34 -39.34
N ILE A 292 12.51 8.17 -38.90
CA ILE A 292 12.02 7.12 -39.81
C ILE A 292 10.77 7.61 -40.56
N LEU A 293 9.80 8.21 -39.87
CA LEU A 293 8.58 8.70 -40.50
C LEU A 293 8.86 9.79 -41.56
N GLN A 294 9.84 10.66 -41.31
CA GLN A 294 10.28 11.69 -42.27
C GLN A 294 11.00 11.07 -43.47
N ASN A 295 11.92 10.14 -43.24
CA ASN A 295 12.66 9.47 -44.31
C ASN A 295 11.75 8.63 -45.22
N LEU A 296 10.67 8.06 -44.67
CA LEU A 296 9.63 7.36 -45.43
C LEU A 296 8.67 8.32 -46.16
N GLY A 297 8.79 9.63 -45.97
CA GLY A 297 7.90 10.64 -46.55
C GLY A 297 6.48 10.65 -45.97
N LEU A 298 6.25 9.99 -44.83
CA LEU A 298 4.94 9.91 -44.17
C LEU A 298 4.58 11.21 -43.43
N ILE A 299 5.59 11.94 -42.95
CA ILE A 299 5.42 13.25 -42.29
C ILE A 299 6.44 14.26 -42.82
N LYS A 300 6.04 15.53 -42.87
CA LYS A 300 6.95 16.65 -43.22
C LYS A 300 7.57 17.31 -42.00
N THR A 301 6.86 17.32 -40.89
CA THR A 301 7.27 17.92 -39.61
C THR A 301 7.22 16.86 -38.52
N PRO A 302 8.12 16.91 -37.51
CA PRO A 302 8.10 15.96 -36.40
C PRO A 302 6.73 15.94 -35.69
N ILE A 303 6.23 14.75 -35.38
CA ILE A 303 5.08 14.57 -34.50
C ILE A 303 5.57 14.83 -33.06
N LYS A 304 4.83 15.66 -32.33
CA LYS A 304 5.09 16.04 -30.94
C LYS A 304 4.65 14.96 -29.95
N PHE A 305 5.22 13.77 -30.09
CA PHE A 305 4.83 12.57 -29.36
C PHE A 305 4.82 12.74 -27.83
N LEU A 306 5.76 13.49 -27.27
CA LEU A 306 5.91 13.70 -25.82
C LEU A 306 5.64 15.15 -25.40
N THR A 307 5.62 16.09 -26.36
CA THR A 307 5.52 17.53 -26.11
C THR A 307 4.11 18.07 -26.35
N ASP A 308 3.24 17.34 -27.03
CA ASP A 308 1.80 17.57 -27.09
C ASP A 308 1.08 16.64 -26.11
N GLY A 309 0.23 17.19 -25.24
CA GLY A 309 -0.33 16.46 -24.11
C GLY A 309 -1.33 15.37 -24.51
N ASP A 310 -2.14 15.58 -25.53
CA ASP A 310 -3.11 14.60 -25.99
C ASP A 310 -2.44 13.46 -26.75
N ILE A 311 -1.44 13.80 -27.58
CA ILE A 311 -0.61 12.79 -28.26
C ILE A 311 0.20 11.99 -27.23
N ALA A 312 0.75 12.63 -26.20
CA ALA A 312 1.51 11.95 -25.15
C ALA A 312 0.63 10.94 -24.37
N LYS A 313 -0.61 11.30 -24.04
CA LYS A 313 -1.58 10.38 -23.42
C LYS A 313 -1.86 9.15 -24.29
N ILE A 314 -2.06 9.35 -25.59
CA ILE A 314 -2.27 8.25 -26.56
C ILE A 314 -1.02 7.36 -26.62
N LEU A 315 0.16 7.97 -26.75
CA LEU A 315 1.43 7.24 -26.83
C LEU A 315 1.67 6.39 -25.59
N VAL A 316 1.41 6.94 -24.41
CA VAL A 316 1.53 6.24 -23.12
C VAL A 316 0.67 4.98 -23.10
N ILE A 317 -0.57 5.04 -23.60
CA ILE A 317 -1.45 3.85 -23.74
C ILE A 317 -0.87 2.85 -24.75
N LEU A 318 -0.38 3.31 -25.90
CA LEU A 318 0.18 2.42 -26.93
C LEU A 318 1.45 1.68 -26.46
N VAL A 319 2.38 2.38 -25.80
CA VAL A 319 3.58 1.77 -25.23
C VAL A 319 3.20 0.77 -24.14
N ASN A 320 2.21 1.09 -23.32
CA ASN A 320 1.70 0.17 -22.31
C ASN A 320 1.06 -1.09 -22.91
N ILE A 321 0.34 -0.96 -24.03
CA ILE A 321 -0.20 -2.11 -24.77
C ILE A 321 0.94 -3.00 -25.28
N TRP A 322 1.99 -2.41 -25.86
CA TRP A 322 3.13 -3.15 -26.39
C TRP A 322 3.84 -3.98 -25.29
N ILE A 323 3.95 -3.44 -24.07
CA ILE A 323 4.56 -4.14 -22.94
C ILE A 323 3.58 -5.14 -22.29
N GLY A 324 2.32 -4.76 -22.09
CA GLY A 324 1.37 -5.50 -21.27
C GLY A 324 0.63 -6.64 -21.98
N VAL A 325 0.45 -6.56 -23.32
CA VAL A 325 -0.24 -7.59 -24.09
C VAL A 325 0.44 -8.95 -23.97
N PRO A 326 1.78 -9.06 -24.08
CA PRO A 326 2.46 -10.34 -23.93
C PRO A 326 2.34 -10.96 -22.54
N TYR A 327 2.36 -10.16 -21.47
CA TYR A 327 2.07 -10.65 -20.11
C TYR A 327 0.65 -11.22 -20.02
N THR A 328 -0.34 -10.51 -20.55
CA THR A 328 -1.73 -10.96 -20.50
C THR A 328 -1.96 -12.18 -21.39
N MET A 329 -1.29 -12.26 -22.54
CA MET A 329 -1.32 -13.43 -23.41
C MET A 329 -0.85 -14.70 -22.70
N LEU A 330 0.20 -14.62 -21.87
CA LEU A 330 0.68 -15.75 -21.08
C LEU A 330 -0.36 -16.25 -20.08
N ILE A 331 -0.96 -15.33 -19.31
CA ILE A 331 -1.94 -15.65 -18.28
C ILE A 331 -3.21 -16.24 -18.92
N THR A 332 -3.73 -15.58 -19.95
CA THR A 332 -4.96 -16.01 -20.62
C THR A 332 -4.81 -17.30 -21.40
N SER A 333 -3.61 -17.61 -21.93
CA SER A 333 -3.36 -18.88 -22.64
C SER A 333 -3.63 -20.10 -21.77
N GLY A 334 -3.28 -20.08 -20.47
CA GLY A 334 -3.53 -21.21 -19.56
C GLY A 334 -5.02 -21.36 -19.22
N ILE A 335 -5.72 -20.25 -19.05
CA ILE A 335 -7.15 -20.23 -18.68
C ILE A 335 -8.03 -20.66 -19.86
N LEU A 336 -7.69 -20.23 -21.07
CA LEU A 336 -8.41 -20.60 -22.30
C LEU A 336 -8.44 -22.11 -22.53
N MET A 337 -7.45 -22.86 -22.04
CA MET A 337 -7.42 -24.33 -22.14
C MET A 337 -8.45 -25.03 -21.26
N ASN A 338 -9.03 -24.33 -20.28
CA ASN A 338 -10.04 -24.89 -19.38
C ASN A 338 -11.47 -24.75 -19.92
N ILE A 339 -11.67 -24.07 -21.05
CA ILE A 339 -12.99 -23.94 -21.67
C ILE A 339 -13.31 -25.27 -22.38
N PRO A 340 -14.40 -25.97 -22.00
CA PRO A 340 -14.78 -27.22 -22.65
C PRO A 340 -14.97 -27.07 -24.17
N ASP A 341 -14.40 -28.00 -24.95
CA ASP A 341 -14.46 -27.97 -26.42
C ASP A 341 -15.88 -28.20 -26.97
N ASP A 342 -16.74 -28.91 -26.22
CA ASP A 342 -18.13 -29.21 -26.56
C ASP A 342 -19.01 -27.95 -26.69
N LEU A 343 -18.73 -26.90 -25.92
CA LEU A 343 -19.38 -25.59 -26.07
C LEU A 343 -19.10 -24.98 -27.45
N TYR A 344 -17.88 -25.10 -27.96
CA TYR A 344 -17.50 -24.60 -29.27
C TYR A 344 -18.04 -25.47 -30.41
N GLU A 345 -18.08 -26.80 -30.21
CA GLU A 345 -18.66 -27.73 -31.17
C GLU A 345 -20.17 -27.52 -31.32
N SER A 346 -20.89 -27.41 -30.20
CA SER A 346 -22.33 -27.12 -30.18
C SER A 346 -22.64 -25.79 -30.87
N ALA A 347 -21.88 -24.74 -30.54
CA ALA A 347 -22.07 -23.44 -31.19
C ALA A 347 -21.80 -23.47 -32.70
N LYS A 348 -20.85 -24.30 -33.16
CA LYS A 348 -20.59 -24.47 -34.59
C LYS A 348 -21.75 -25.19 -35.30
N ILE A 349 -22.42 -26.14 -34.64
CA ILE A 349 -23.63 -26.79 -35.16
C ILE A 349 -24.76 -25.75 -35.30
N ASP A 350 -24.87 -24.81 -34.35
CA ASP A 350 -25.82 -23.69 -34.39
C ASP A 350 -25.45 -22.56 -35.38
N GLY A 351 -24.37 -22.74 -36.17
CA GLY A 351 -23.93 -21.76 -37.17
C GLY A 351 -23.20 -20.54 -36.59
N ALA A 352 -22.76 -20.58 -35.33
CA ALA A 352 -22.02 -19.49 -34.71
C ALA A 352 -20.62 -19.33 -35.34
N GLY A 353 -20.36 -18.14 -35.90
CA GLY A 353 -19.04 -17.77 -36.40
C GLY A 353 -18.03 -17.47 -35.27
N PRO A 354 -16.73 -17.28 -35.61
CA PRO A 354 -15.67 -17.05 -34.61
C PRO A 354 -15.90 -15.84 -33.70
N VAL A 355 -16.49 -14.76 -34.23
CA VAL A 355 -16.81 -13.55 -33.46
C VAL A 355 -17.94 -13.84 -32.47
N THR A 356 -18.98 -14.57 -32.89
CA THR A 356 -20.09 -14.98 -32.03
C THR A 356 -19.60 -15.90 -30.91
N ALA A 357 -18.77 -16.90 -31.23
CA ALA A 357 -18.16 -17.78 -30.24
C ALA A 357 -17.27 -17.02 -29.25
N PHE A 358 -16.53 -16.00 -29.71
CA PHE A 358 -15.75 -15.14 -28.82
C PHE A 358 -16.66 -14.36 -27.86
N ILE A 359 -17.64 -13.61 -28.38
CA ILE A 359 -18.49 -12.71 -27.58
C ILE A 359 -19.43 -13.48 -26.64
N LYS A 360 -19.95 -14.65 -27.07
CA LYS A 360 -21.00 -15.38 -26.35
C LYS A 360 -20.47 -16.51 -25.46
N ILE A 361 -19.29 -17.05 -25.74
CA ILE A 361 -18.73 -18.19 -25.00
C ILE A 361 -17.43 -17.79 -24.32
N THR A 362 -16.43 -17.39 -25.12
CA THR A 362 -15.06 -17.20 -24.64
C THR A 362 -14.97 -16.01 -23.68
N LEU A 363 -15.41 -14.83 -24.10
CA LEU A 363 -15.30 -13.61 -23.31
C LEU A 363 -16.10 -13.68 -22.00
N PRO A 364 -17.37 -14.15 -21.97
CA PRO A 364 -18.11 -14.28 -20.72
C PRO A 364 -17.47 -15.28 -19.75
N TYR A 365 -17.03 -16.44 -20.25
CA TYR A 365 -16.31 -17.42 -19.42
C TYR A 365 -15.03 -16.83 -18.85
N MET A 366 -14.22 -16.20 -19.71
CA MET A 366 -12.96 -15.59 -19.30
C MET A 366 -13.19 -14.48 -18.28
N LEU A 367 -14.14 -13.56 -18.51
CA LEU A 367 -14.49 -12.52 -17.54
C LEU A 367 -14.91 -13.11 -16.20
N PHE A 368 -15.70 -14.19 -16.18
CA PHE A 368 -16.08 -14.85 -14.93
C PHE A 368 -14.83 -15.33 -14.17
N VAL A 369 -13.93 -16.07 -14.82
CA VAL A 369 -12.74 -16.62 -14.16
C VAL A 369 -11.71 -15.54 -13.79
N THR A 370 -11.52 -14.52 -14.62
CA THR A 370 -10.46 -13.52 -14.45
C THR A 370 -10.93 -12.24 -13.75
N THR A 371 -12.17 -12.16 -13.25
CA THR A 371 -12.64 -10.93 -12.58
C THR A 371 -11.73 -10.49 -11.42
N PRO A 372 -11.28 -11.39 -10.50
CA PRO A 372 -10.36 -10.98 -9.42
C PRO A 372 -9.02 -10.42 -9.94
N TYR A 373 -8.50 -11.00 -11.02
CA TYR A 373 -7.31 -10.50 -11.71
C TYR A 373 -7.56 -9.11 -12.31
N LEU A 374 -8.69 -8.89 -12.99
CA LEU A 374 -9.05 -7.61 -13.59
C LEU A 374 -9.22 -6.50 -12.55
N ILE A 375 -9.83 -6.81 -11.40
CA ILE A 375 -9.96 -5.85 -10.29
C ILE A 375 -8.58 -5.44 -9.80
N THR A 376 -7.71 -6.43 -9.53
CA THR A 376 -6.34 -6.19 -9.08
C THR A 376 -5.54 -5.36 -10.10
N GLN A 377 -5.66 -5.68 -11.39
CA GLN A 377 -5.01 -4.92 -12.46
C GLN A 377 -5.53 -3.49 -12.60
N PHE A 378 -6.85 -3.29 -12.49
CA PHE A 378 -7.44 -1.95 -12.57
C PHE A 378 -6.96 -1.06 -11.43
N VAL A 379 -7.00 -1.56 -10.19
CA VAL A 379 -6.51 -0.83 -9.00
C VAL A 379 -4.99 -0.63 -9.07
N GLY A 380 -4.25 -1.61 -9.58
CA GLY A 380 -2.82 -1.49 -9.87
C GLY A 380 -2.53 -0.38 -10.89
N ASN A 381 -3.34 -0.25 -11.94
CA ASN A 381 -3.16 0.75 -12.98
C ASN A 381 -3.48 2.19 -12.51
N ILE A 382 -4.38 2.38 -11.55
CA ILE A 382 -4.58 3.67 -10.86
C ILE A 382 -3.27 4.15 -10.20
N ASN A 383 -2.47 3.20 -9.71
CA ASN A 383 -1.21 3.43 -8.99
C ASN A 383 0.04 3.17 -9.86
N ASN A 384 -0.09 3.13 -11.19
CA ASN A 384 1.00 2.75 -12.08
C ASN A 384 1.99 3.90 -12.30
N PHE A 385 2.84 4.10 -11.31
CA PHE A 385 3.88 5.11 -11.30
C PHE A 385 4.90 4.90 -12.44
N ASN A 386 5.37 3.66 -12.64
CA ASN A 386 6.53 3.37 -13.48
C ASN A 386 6.33 3.74 -14.95
N VAL A 387 5.17 3.40 -15.54
CA VAL A 387 4.95 3.65 -16.98
C VAL A 387 4.99 5.14 -17.29
N ILE A 388 4.32 5.94 -16.47
CA ILE A 388 4.23 7.38 -16.67
C ILE A 388 5.56 8.05 -16.35
N TYR A 389 6.14 7.76 -15.20
CA TYR A 389 7.37 8.41 -14.76
C TYR A 389 8.54 8.16 -15.72
N LEU A 390 8.71 6.92 -16.19
CA LEU A 390 9.84 6.54 -17.03
C LEU A 390 9.65 6.89 -18.51
N LEU A 391 8.41 7.05 -18.98
CA LEU A 391 8.13 7.38 -20.37
C LEU A 391 8.04 8.90 -20.59
N THR A 392 7.29 9.60 -19.75
CA THR A 392 6.97 11.03 -19.91
C THR A 392 7.38 11.90 -18.72
N GLU A 393 7.70 11.34 -17.56
CA GLU A 393 7.85 12.07 -16.28
C GLU A 393 6.58 12.88 -15.89
N GLY A 394 5.43 12.50 -16.46
CA GLY A 394 4.16 13.23 -16.32
C GLY A 394 4.01 14.44 -17.26
N LYS A 395 4.99 14.74 -18.11
CA LYS A 395 5.00 15.88 -19.05
C LYS A 395 4.01 15.68 -20.23
N PRO A 396 3.71 16.73 -21.03
CA PRO A 396 4.16 18.13 -20.91
C PRO A 396 3.59 18.83 -19.68
N PHE A 397 4.30 19.86 -19.18
CA PHE A 397 3.77 20.71 -18.12
C PHE A 397 2.69 21.63 -18.66
N SER A 398 1.62 21.80 -17.91
CA SER A 398 0.52 22.71 -18.26
C SER A 398 0.50 23.92 -17.33
N LEU A 399 0.35 25.12 -17.90
CA LEU A 399 0.15 26.35 -17.10
C LEU A 399 -1.17 26.32 -16.33
N SER A 400 -2.14 25.52 -16.79
CA SER A 400 -3.43 25.34 -16.13
C SER A 400 -3.34 24.42 -14.90
N TYR A 401 -2.26 23.64 -14.76
CA TYR A 401 -2.08 22.69 -13.68
C TYR A 401 -1.11 23.20 -12.62
N TYR A 402 -1.39 22.85 -11.36
CA TYR A 402 -0.58 23.18 -10.20
C TYR A 402 0.53 22.14 -10.05
N GLN A 403 1.75 22.51 -10.47
CA GLN A 403 2.95 21.68 -10.32
C GLN A 403 2.79 20.26 -10.90
N ALA A 404 2.01 20.12 -11.98
CA ALA A 404 1.72 18.85 -12.62
C ALA A 404 1.82 18.98 -14.14
N GLY A 405 2.02 17.85 -14.81
CA GLY A 405 1.90 17.77 -16.26
C GLY A 405 0.67 16.98 -16.70
N GLU A 406 0.43 16.97 -18.00
CA GLU A 406 -0.83 16.49 -18.58
C GLU A 406 -0.95 14.97 -18.61
N THR A 407 0.16 14.24 -18.49
CA THR A 407 0.15 12.76 -18.43
C THR A 407 0.25 12.22 -17.01
N ASP A 408 0.39 13.09 -16.01
CA ASP A 408 0.48 12.68 -14.60
C ASP A 408 -0.76 11.90 -14.17
N LEU A 409 -0.54 10.79 -13.47
CA LEU A 409 -1.56 10.16 -12.63
C LEU A 409 -1.51 10.79 -11.24
N LEU A 410 -2.54 10.55 -10.42
CA LEU A 410 -2.53 11.02 -9.03
C LEU A 410 -1.26 10.59 -8.28
N VAL A 411 -0.77 9.37 -8.53
CA VAL A 411 0.44 8.84 -7.89
C VAL A 411 1.72 9.53 -8.37
N THR A 412 1.83 9.90 -9.66
CA THR A 412 3.03 10.60 -10.16
C THR A 412 3.00 12.08 -9.79
N TRP A 413 1.82 12.70 -9.71
CA TRP A 413 1.66 14.04 -9.17
C TRP A 413 2.02 14.09 -7.68
N LEU A 414 1.55 13.13 -6.88
CA LEU A 414 1.95 12.97 -5.46
C LEU A 414 3.48 12.89 -5.32
N TYR A 415 4.12 12.04 -6.13
CA TYR A 415 5.57 11.90 -6.12
C TYR A 415 6.27 13.23 -6.46
N LYS A 416 5.81 13.93 -7.50
CA LYS A 416 6.36 15.21 -7.94
C LYS A 416 6.24 16.29 -6.85
N LEU A 417 5.09 16.37 -6.20
CA LEU A 417 4.87 17.26 -5.06
C LEU A 417 5.83 16.96 -3.91
N THR A 418 6.12 15.67 -3.66
CA THR A 418 7.03 15.24 -2.58
C THR A 418 8.49 15.55 -2.91
N VAL A 419 8.96 15.13 -4.10
CA VAL A 419 10.39 15.09 -4.43
C VAL A 419 10.87 16.39 -5.08
N ASN A 420 10.08 16.97 -5.97
CA ASN A 420 10.47 18.16 -6.73
C ASN A 420 10.04 19.46 -6.04
N GLU A 421 8.84 19.46 -5.45
CA GLU A 421 8.22 20.69 -4.95
C GLU A 421 8.22 20.82 -3.41
N GLN A 422 8.59 19.74 -2.70
CA GLN A 422 8.63 19.70 -1.22
C GLN A 422 7.29 20.05 -0.55
N ASN A 423 6.17 19.76 -1.22
CA ASN A 423 4.82 19.96 -0.73
C ASN A 423 4.25 18.65 -0.16
N TYR A 424 4.74 18.27 1.02
CA TYR A 424 4.44 16.98 1.67
C TYR A 424 3.01 16.90 2.18
N SER A 425 2.43 18.01 2.64
CA SER A 425 1.04 18.06 3.11
C SER A 425 0.06 17.79 1.96
N LEU A 426 0.22 18.47 0.82
CA LEU A 426 -0.62 18.27 -0.36
C LEU A 426 -0.44 16.86 -0.94
N ALA A 427 0.80 16.38 -1.04
CA ALA A 427 1.10 15.02 -1.48
C ALA A 427 0.41 13.98 -0.57
N SER A 428 0.44 14.18 0.75
CA SER A 428 -0.23 13.31 1.72
C SER A 428 -1.76 13.35 1.57
N THR A 429 -2.35 14.52 1.30
CA THR A 429 -3.78 14.65 0.99
C THR A 429 -4.17 13.83 -0.24
N ILE A 430 -3.39 13.92 -1.33
CA ILE A 430 -3.60 13.12 -2.54
C ILE A 430 -3.44 11.63 -2.22
N GLY A 431 -2.45 11.26 -1.41
CA GLY A 431 -2.22 9.88 -0.98
C GLY A 431 -3.41 9.26 -0.25
N ILE A 432 -4.05 10.03 0.64
CA ILE A 432 -5.30 9.61 1.30
C ILE A 432 -6.41 9.40 0.27
N ILE A 433 -6.57 10.32 -0.68
CA ILE A 433 -7.60 10.21 -1.72
C ILE A 433 -7.38 8.97 -2.59
N ILE A 434 -6.13 8.73 -3.05
CA ILE A 434 -5.77 7.52 -3.80
C ILE A 434 -6.10 6.26 -3.00
N PHE A 435 -5.76 6.23 -1.71
CA PHE A 435 -6.06 5.11 -0.83
C PHE A 435 -7.57 4.88 -0.71
N LEU A 436 -8.36 5.92 -0.46
CA LEU A 436 -9.81 5.82 -0.33
C LEU A 436 -10.47 5.36 -1.64
N ILE A 437 -10.03 5.88 -2.79
CA ILE A 437 -10.51 5.45 -4.11
C ILE A 437 -10.15 3.99 -4.35
N SER A 438 -8.90 3.60 -4.14
CA SER A 438 -8.42 2.23 -4.38
C SER A 438 -9.11 1.22 -3.46
N ALA A 439 -9.24 1.55 -2.17
CA ALA A 439 -9.88 0.69 -1.17
C ALA A 439 -11.39 0.55 -1.43
N SER A 440 -12.08 1.66 -1.73
CA SER A 440 -13.53 1.62 -2.01
C SER A 440 -13.85 0.88 -3.30
N LEU A 441 -13.10 1.12 -4.39
CA LEU A 441 -13.26 0.40 -5.64
C LEU A 441 -12.97 -1.09 -5.47
N SER A 442 -11.90 -1.44 -4.77
CA SER A 442 -11.59 -2.83 -4.44
C SER A 442 -12.75 -3.46 -3.68
N LEU A 443 -13.18 -2.86 -2.57
CA LEU A 443 -14.26 -3.40 -1.74
C LEU A 443 -15.57 -3.59 -2.52
N ILE A 444 -15.96 -2.59 -3.30
CA ILE A 444 -17.19 -2.63 -4.11
C ILE A 444 -17.09 -3.69 -5.20
N ALA A 445 -15.98 -3.73 -5.94
CA ALA A 445 -15.80 -4.66 -7.05
C ALA A 445 -15.68 -6.11 -6.56
N TYR A 446 -14.93 -6.36 -5.48
CA TYR A 446 -14.82 -7.68 -4.86
C TYR A 446 -16.19 -8.17 -4.35
N ASN A 447 -16.92 -7.34 -3.60
CA ASN A 447 -18.23 -7.74 -3.05
C ASN A 447 -19.31 -7.97 -4.12
N ARG A 448 -19.21 -7.31 -5.28
CA ARG A 448 -20.18 -7.46 -6.39
C ARG A 448 -19.77 -8.50 -7.43
N SER A 449 -18.57 -9.07 -7.33
CA SER A 449 -18.05 -10.03 -8.29
C SER A 449 -18.80 -11.36 -8.18
N ALA A 450 -19.50 -11.75 -9.25
CA ALA A 450 -20.23 -13.01 -9.33
C ALA A 450 -19.30 -14.23 -9.16
N SER A 451 -18.04 -14.11 -9.58
CA SER A 451 -17.03 -15.16 -9.41
C SER A 451 -16.74 -15.48 -7.95
N ILE A 452 -16.81 -14.47 -7.08
CA ILE A 452 -16.54 -14.61 -5.64
C ILE A 452 -17.83 -15.01 -4.91
N GLN A 453 -18.97 -14.46 -5.29
CA GLN A 453 -20.25 -14.82 -4.69
C GLN A 453 -20.68 -16.27 -4.99
N LYS A 454 -20.20 -16.84 -6.10
CA LYS A 454 -20.55 -18.18 -6.59
C LYS A 454 -19.38 -19.16 -6.51
N GLU A 455 -18.31 -18.83 -5.77
CA GLU A 455 -17.15 -19.71 -5.63
C GLU A 455 -17.55 -21.06 -5.00
N ASP A 456 -18.46 -21.03 -4.03
CA ASP A 456 -19.01 -22.22 -3.34
C ASP A 456 -19.96 -23.07 -4.22
N THR A 457 -20.37 -22.59 -5.40
CA THR A 457 -21.27 -23.33 -6.31
C THR A 457 -20.54 -24.25 -7.30
N PHE A 458 -19.21 -24.16 -7.38
CA PHE A 458 -18.39 -24.92 -8.34
C PHE A 458 -17.27 -25.73 -7.67
N GLN A 459 -17.24 -25.80 -6.34
CA GLN A 459 -16.51 -26.83 -5.59
C GLN A 459 -17.39 -28.07 -5.45
#